data_AF-A0AAV4B5F2-F1
#
_entry.id   AF-A0AAV4B5F2-F1
#
_cell.length_a   1.000
_cell.length_b   1.000
_cell.length_c   1.000
_cell.angle_alpha   90.00
_cell.angle_beta   90.00
_cell.angle_gamma   90.00
#
_symmetry.space_group_name_H-M   'P 1'
#
loop_
_entity.id
_entity.type
_entity.pdbx_description
1 polymer ?
#
loop_
_entity_poly.entity_id
_entity_poly.type
_entity_poly.pdbx_seq_one_letter_code
_entity_poly.pdbx_strand_id
1 'polypeptide(L)'
;MILIFPISAANAFNHASYYNTFRPTTGTTAVWTQGSGCPVASCAAAACSFNKATLRRHWIATHRKVVTRYRCLKCQLTRKRRSDMIKHTSMRHGVATADFAKEEVSVNHQYQDPYPYTLEMLLGAKPEEALPYESNLRA
;
A
#
# COMPACT_ATOMS: atom_id res chain seq x y z
N MET A 1 67.02 -4.38 -6.60
CA MET A 1 66.42 -3.57 -5.52
C MET A 1 64.91 -3.77 -5.56
N ILE A 2 64.35 -4.53 -4.63
CA ILE A 2 62.91 -4.80 -4.51
C ILE A 2 62.50 -4.19 -3.16
N LEU A 3 61.63 -3.18 -3.17
CA LEU A 3 61.08 -2.59 -1.96
C LEU A 3 59.70 -3.20 -1.69
N ILE A 4 59.61 -3.99 -0.62
CA ILE A 4 58.36 -4.52 -0.06
C ILE A 4 57.91 -3.53 1.00
N PHE A 5 56.72 -2.95 0.85
CA PHE A 5 56.06 -2.15 1.89
C PHE A 5 54.95 -2.96 2.56
N PRO A 6 54.81 -2.90 3.89
CA PRO A 6 53.80 -3.65 4.63
C PRO A 6 52.41 -3.00 4.52
N ILE A 7 51.39 -3.83 4.28
CA ILE A 7 49.98 -3.44 4.33
C ILE A 7 49.58 -3.38 5.81
N SER A 8 49.35 -2.17 6.31
CA SER A 8 48.86 -1.92 7.66
C SER A 8 47.38 -2.28 7.75
N ALA A 9 47.06 -3.18 8.69
CA ALA A 9 45.70 -3.54 9.05
C ALA A 9 45.07 -2.48 9.97
N ALA A 10 43.74 -2.58 10.07
CA ALA A 10 42.83 -1.87 10.97
C ALA A 10 42.17 -0.61 10.39
N ASN A 11 40.96 -0.79 9.86
CA ASN A 11 39.91 0.15 10.18
C ASN A 11 38.64 -0.64 10.53
N ALA A 12 38.37 -0.72 11.84
CA ALA A 12 37.15 -1.30 12.37
C ALA A 12 35.97 -0.38 12.01
N PHE A 13 35.18 -0.79 11.01
CA PHE A 13 33.91 -0.14 10.72
C PHE A 13 32.93 -0.43 11.86
N ASN A 14 32.76 0.57 12.71
CA ASN A 14 31.72 0.65 13.72
C ASN A 14 30.35 0.81 13.02
N HIS A 15 29.68 -0.30 12.71
CA HIS A 15 28.30 -0.31 12.22
C HIS A 15 27.34 -0.68 13.35
N ALA A 16 27.18 0.23 14.32
CA ALA A 16 26.22 0.10 15.41
C ALA A 16 25.24 1.28 15.39
N SER A 17 24.45 1.44 14.32
CA SER A 17 23.31 2.38 14.27
C SER A 17 22.32 2.01 13.17
N TYR A 18 21.62 0.87 13.25
CA TYR A 18 20.62 0.52 12.21
C TYR A 18 19.31 -0.11 12.68
N TYR A 19 18.88 0.20 13.90
CA TYR A 19 17.45 0.09 14.22
C TYR A 19 17.13 1.13 15.29
N ASN A 20 16.79 2.33 14.82
CA ASN A 20 16.03 3.25 15.63
C ASN A 20 14.68 2.56 15.91
N THR A 21 14.56 1.96 17.09
CA THR A 21 13.32 1.35 17.56
C THR A 21 12.29 2.45 17.77
N PHE A 22 11.57 2.79 16.70
CA PHE A 22 10.33 3.56 16.79
C PHE A 22 9.36 2.75 17.64
N ARG A 23 9.35 3.00 18.95
CA ARG A 23 8.23 2.64 19.82
C ARG A 23 7.16 3.71 19.59
N PRO A 24 6.00 3.38 19.01
CA PRO A 24 4.87 4.30 19.03
C PRO A 24 4.50 4.49 20.50
N THR A 25 4.69 5.70 21.01
CA THR A 25 4.13 6.09 22.30
C THR A 25 2.62 5.96 22.20
N THR A 26 1.99 5.45 23.25
CA THR A 26 0.55 5.10 23.35
C THR A 26 -0.37 6.33 23.39
N GLY A 27 -0.07 7.36 22.59
CA GLY A 27 -0.96 8.46 22.28
C GLY A 27 -1.54 8.26 20.89
N THR A 28 -2.85 8.07 20.80
CA THR A 28 -3.63 7.81 19.58
C THR A 28 -3.65 9.02 18.64
N THR A 29 -2.49 9.44 18.13
CA THR A 29 -2.38 10.43 17.06
C THR A 29 -2.02 9.72 15.77
N ALA A 30 -2.75 10.06 14.70
CA ALA A 30 -2.45 9.54 13.38
C ALA A 30 -1.01 9.92 13.00
N VAL A 31 -0.22 8.94 12.53
CA VAL A 31 1.19 9.13 12.14
C VAL A 31 1.32 9.99 10.88
N TRP A 32 0.22 10.17 10.14
CA TRP A 32 0.16 10.92 8.89
C TRP A 32 -0.81 12.10 8.99
N THR A 33 -0.47 13.23 8.34
CA THR A 33 -1.26 14.46 8.32
C THR A 33 -1.81 14.78 6.93
N GLN A 34 -2.96 15.44 6.87
CA GLN A 34 -3.58 15.84 5.60
C GLN A 34 -2.67 16.77 4.81
N GLY A 35 -2.51 16.48 3.52
CA GLY A 35 -1.64 17.21 2.61
C GLY A 35 -0.28 16.55 2.42
N SER A 36 0.12 15.61 3.28
CA SER A 36 1.37 14.87 3.16
C SER A 36 1.27 13.69 2.17
N GLY A 37 2.43 13.22 1.69
CA GLY A 37 2.53 12.06 0.81
C GLY A 37 2.53 10.73 1.55
N CYS A 38 2.81 9.65 0.83
CA CYS A 38 2.95 8.32 1.44
C CYS A 38 4.21 8.27 2.34
N PRO A 39 4.11 7.84 3.60
CA PRO A 39 5.25 7.79 4.51
C PRO A 39 6.18 6.59 4.27
N VAL A 40 5.78 5.62 3.43
CA VAL A 40 6.59 4.43 3.13
C VAL A 40 7.85 4.84 2.37
N ALA A 41 9.02 4.49 2.92
CA ALA A 41 10.31 4.75 2.30
C ALA A 41 10.34 4.12 0.89
N SER A 42 10.94 4.82 -0.08
CA SER A 42 10.98 4.44 -1.51
C SER A 42 9.65 4.40 -2.27
N CYS A 43 8.52 4.78 -1.64
CA CYS A 43 7.26 4.92 -2.37
C CYS A 43 7.32 6.16 -3.28
N ALA A 44 7.05 5.98 -4.58
CA ALA A 44 7.02 7.08 -5.55
C ALA A 44 5.98 8.16 -5.20
N ALA A 45 4.98 7.82 -4.38
CA ALA A 45 3.96 8.73 -3.91
C ALA A 45 4.32 9.50 -2.63
N ALA A 46 5.57 9.39 -2.15
CA ALA A 46 6.05 10.15 -1.00
C ALA A 46 6.05 11.68 -1.24
N ALA A 47 6.25 12.11 -2.49
CA ALA A 47 6.19 13.52 -2.88
C ALA A 47 4.77 14.01 -3.24
N CYS A 48 3.76 13.14 -3.23
CA CYS A 48 2.39 13.52 -3.56
C CYS A 48 1.70 14.21 -2.38
N SER A 49 0.64 14.97 -2.64
CA SER A 49 -0.25 15.47 -1.59
C SER A 49 -1.53 14.63 -1.54
N PHE A 50 -1.83 14.06 -0.36
CA PHE A 50 -3.03 13.25 -0.16
C PHE A 50 -4.02 13.87 0.82
N ASN A 51 -5.30 13.59 0.60
CA ASN A 51 -6.33 13.61 1.64
C ASN A 51 -6.54 12.16 2.14
N LYS A 52 -7.30 11.98 3.22
CA LYS A 52 -7.51 10.64 3.82
C LYS A 52 -8.03 9.62 2.80
N ALA A 53 -8.95 10.01 1.92
CA ALA A 53 -9.54 9.12 0.93
C ALA A 53 -8.58 8.77 -0.21
N THR A 54 -7.75 9.71 -0.67
CA THR A 54 -6.72 9.43 -1.69
C THR A 54 -5.59 8.59 -1.13
N LEU A 55 -5.15 8.85 0.10
CA LEU A 55 -4.16 8.01 0.79
C LEU A 55 -4.68 6.58 0.96
N ARG A 56 -5.92 6.40 1.44
CA ARG A 56 -6.55 5.07 1.58
C ARG A 56 -6.56 4.31 0.26
N ARG A 57 -6.95 4.97 -0.84
CA ARG A 57 -6.96 4.37 -2.17
C ARG A 57 -5.55 4.01 -2.66
N HIS A 58 -4.58 4.89 -2.44
CA HIS A 58 -3.18 4.63 -2.76
C HIS A 58 -2.66 3.41 -1.98
N TRP A 59 -2.91 3.37 -0.67
CA TRP A 59 -2.50 2.28 0.19
C TRP A 59 -3.02 0.93 -0.27
N ILE A 60 -4.31 0.83 -0.58
CA ILE A 60 -4.91 -0.41 -1.09
C ILE A 60 -4.27 -0.83 -2.42
N ALA A 61 -3.96 0.12 -3.30
CA ALA A 61 -3.42 -0.17 -4.63
C ALA A 61 -1.93 -0.55 -4.62
N THR A 62 -1.14 -0.06 -3.67
CA THR A 62 0.33 -0.22 -3.67
C THR A 62 0.83 -1.06 -2.50
N HIS A 63 0.23 -0.94 -1.33
CA HIS A 63 0.76 -1.53 -0.09
C HIS A 63 -0.03 -2.74 0.41
N ARG A 64 -1.05 -3.20 -0.32
CA ARG A 64 -1.67 -4.52 -0.11
C ARG A 64 -1.10 -5.54 -1.09
N LYS A 65 -0.78 -6.73 -0.58
CA LYS A 65 -0.27 -7.88 -1.36
C LYS A 65 -1.29 -8.39 -2.37
N VAL A 66 -2.57 -8.32 -2.02
CA VAL A 66 -3.70 -8.71 -2.86
C VAL A 66 -4.61 -7.51 -3.11
N VAL A 67 -5.11 -7.40 -4.34
CA VAL A 67 -5.98 -6.31 -4.76
C VAL A 67 -7.20 -6.86 -5.48
N THR A 68 -8.35 -6.24 -5.22
CA THR A 68 -9.58 -6.49 -5.98
C THR A 68 -9.49 -5.79 -7.32
N ARG A 69 -9.71 -6.54 -8.40
CA ARG A 69 -9.88 -6.02 -9.75
C ARG A 69 -11.31 -6.29 -10.20
N TYR A 70 -11.78 -5.45 -11.11
CA TYR A 70 -13.13 -5.51 -11.64
C TYR A 70 -13.05 -5.93 -13.09
N ARG A 71 -13.62 -7.08 -13.44
CA ARG A 71 -13.65 -7.62 -14.79
C ARG A 71 -15.01 -7.42 -15.41
N CYS A 72 -15.06 -6.85 -16.62
CA CYS A 72 -16.30 -6.68 -17.35
C CYS A 72 -16.80 -8.02 -17.89
N LEU A 73 -18.03 -8.40 -17.57
CA LEU A 73 -18.64 -9.65 -18.04
C LEU A 73 -18.96 -9.66 -19.54
N LYS A 74 -19.10 -8.48 -20.16
CA LYS A 74 -19.43 -8.37 -21.60
C LYS A 74 -18.20 -8.45 -22.52
N CYS A 75 -17.07 -7.88 -22.11
CA CYS A 75 -15.88 -7.80 -22.97
C CYS A 75 -14.55 -8.17 -22.29
N GLN A 76 -14.60 -8.68 -21.05
CA GLN A 76 -13.45 -9.17 -20.28
C GLN A 76 -12.37 -8.11 -19.96
N LEU A 77 -12.62 -6.83 -20.25
CA LEU A 77 -11.75 -5.75 -19.84
C LEU A 77 -11.66 -5.69 -18.31
N THR A 78 -10.45 -5.58 -17.78
CA THR A 78 -10.22 -5.49 -16.34
C THR A 78 -9.80 -4.08 -15.93
N ARG A 79 -10.40 -3.56 -14.85
CA ARG A 79 -10.08 -2.25 -14.26
C ARG A 79 -9.74 -2.39 -12.79
N LYS A 80 -8.92 -1.45 -12.27
CA LYS A 80 -8.49 -1.44 -10.87
C LYS A 80 -9.56 -0.93 -9.89
N ARG A 81 -10.58 -0.20 -10.38
CA ARG A 81 -11.58 0.48 -9.53
C ARG A 81 -12.98 0.25 -10.07
N ARG A 82 -13.95 0.13 -9.16
CA ARG A 82 -15.38 -0.01 -9.47
C ARG A 82 -15.91 1.17 -10.28
N SER A 83 -15.54 2.40 -9.91
CA SER A 83 -15.93 3.62 -10.61
C SER A 83 -15.51 3.62 -12.08
N ASP A 84 -14.31 3.10 -12.35
CA ASP A 84 -13.76 3.05 -13.71
C ASP A 84 -14.45 1.98 -14.54
N MET A 85 -14.89 0.89 -13.89
CA MET A 85 -15.71 -0.12 -14.53
C MET A 85 -17.11 0.39 -14.87
N ILE A 86 -17.78 1.11 -13.97
CA ILE A 86 -19.09 1.74 -14.25
C ILE A 86 -18.98 2.71 -15.43
N LYS A 87 -17.93 3.54 -15.47
CA LYS A 87 -17.67 4.41 -16.63
C LYS A 87 -17.46 3.61 -17.90
N HIS A 88 -16.68 2.54 -17.84
CA HIS A 88 -16.47 1.65 -18.97
C HIS A 88 -17.78 1.04 -19.48
N THR A 89 -18.62 0.48 -18.61
CA THR A 89 -19.88 -0.16 -19.01
C THR A 89 -20.88 0.85 -19.55
N SER A 90 -20.92 2.05 -18.97
CA SER A 90 -21.76 3.14 -19.47
C SER A 90 -21.33 3.55 -20.88
N MET A 91 -20.03 3.79 -21.10
CA MET A 91 -19.51 4.27 -22.38
C MET A 91 -19.44 3.21 -23.48
N ARG A 92 -19.21 1.93 -23.14
CA ARG A 92 -18.99 0.86 -24.14
C ARG A 92 -20.18 -0.05 -24.33
N HIS A 93 -21.03 -0.19 -23.32
CA HIS A 93 -22.14 -1.14 -23.34
C HIS A 93 -23.50 -0.47 -23.12
N GLY A 94 -23.55 0.85 -22.94
CA GLY A 94 -24.77 1.60 -22.67
C GLY A 94 -25.40 1.30 -21.31
N VAL A 95 -24.65 0.72 -20.37
CA VAL A 95 -25.17 0.32 -19.06
C VAL A 95 -24.41 0.97 -17.92
N ALA A 96 -25.08 1.82 -17.15
CA ALA A 96 -24.50 2.56 -16.03
C ALA A 96 -24.54 1.80 -14.69
N THR A 97 -24.51 0.46 -14.72
CA THR A 97 -24.55 -0.35 -13.49
C THR A 97 -23.29 -1.19 -13.32
N ALA A 98 -22.97 -1.49 -12.06
CA ALA A 98 -21.84 -2.34 -11.70
C ALA A 98 -22.16 -3.84 -11.84
N ASP A 99 -23.39 -4.21 -12.20
CA ASP A 99 -23.85 -5.61 -12.23
C ASP A 99 -23.10 -6.44 -13.27
N PHE A 100 -22.51 -5.76 -14.25
CA PHE A 100 -21.67 -6.37 -15.29
C PHE A 100 -20.19 -6.44 -14.90
N ALA A 101 -19.85 -6.18 -13.63
CA ALA A 101 -18.50 -6.26 -13.11
C ALA A 101 -18.39 -7.45 -12.15
N LYS A 102 -17.53 -8.41 -12.48
CA LYS A 102 -17.11 -9.45 -11.55
C LYS A 102 -15.91 -8.95 -10.73
N GLU A 103 -16.01 -9.02 -9.41
CA GLU A 103 -14.87 -8.78 -8.53
C GLU A 103 -13.96 -10.02 -8.53
N GLU A 104 -12.69 -9.81 -8.84
CA GLU A 104 -11.67 -10.85 -8.87
C GLU A 104 -10.50 -10.42 -8.00
N VAL A 105 -10.17 -11.24 -6.99
CA VAL A 105 -8.98 -11.04 -6.16
C VAL A 105 -7.77 -11.51 -6.95
N SER A 106 -6.73 -10.67 -6.99
CA SER A 106 -5.51 -10.97 -7.73
C SER A 106 -4.28 -10.46 -6.99
N VAL A 107 -3.13 -11.07 -7.26
CA VAL A 107 -1.86 -10.63 -6.69
C VAL A 107 -1.54 -9.23 -7.20
N ASN A 108 -1.04 -8.39 -6.29
CA ASN A 108 -0.61 -7.05 -6.61
C ASN A 108 0.84 -7.06 -7.09
N HIS A 109 1.03 -7.05 -8.41
CA HIS A 109 2.36 -6.93 -9.01
C HIS A 109 3.06 -5.59 -8.74
N GLN A 110 2.35 -4.60 -8.19
CA GLN A 110 2.90 -3.30 -7.78
C GLN A 110 3.10 -3.21 -6.25
N TYR A 111 3.10 -4.36 -5.56
CA TYR A 111 3.23 -4.40 -4.11
C TYR A 111 4.57 -3.82 -3.65
N GLN A 112 4.50 -2.85 -2.75
CA GLN A 112 5.63 -2.33 -2.00
C GLN A 112 5.34 -2.53 -0.52
N ASP A 113 6.31 -3.11 0.21
CA ASP A 113 6.15 -3.40 1.62
C ASP A 113 6.02 -2.09 2.42
N PRO A 114 4.90 -1.87 3.14
CA PRO A 114 4.71 -0.65 3.92
C PRO A 114 5.39 -0.64 5.29
N TYR A 115 6.07 -1.72 5.71
CA TYR A 115 6.70 -1.78 7.03
C TYR A 115 7.55 -0.53 7.33
N PRO A 116 7.43 0.11 8.52
CA PRO A 116 6.70 -0.33 9.72
C PRO A 116 5.25 0.16 9.83
N TYR A 117 4.68 0.74 8.79
CA TYR A 117 3.38 1.41 8.85
C TYR A 117 2.22 0.46 8.52
N THR A 118 1.09 0.64 9.21
CA THR A 118 -0.21 0.08 8.79
C THR A 118 -1.18 1.20 8.42
N LEU A 119 -2.22 0.87 7.64
CA LEU A 119 -3.20 1.88 7.21
C LEU A 119 -3.92 2.50 8.42
N GLU A 120 -4.15 1.71 9.45
CA GLU A 120 -4.81 2.10 10.69
C GLU A 120 -3.96 3.10 11.46
N MET A 121 -2.65 2.87 11.57
CA MET A 121 -1.69 3.81 12.15
C MET A 121 -1.69 5.15 11.42
N LEU A 122 -1.81 5.13 10.08
CA LEU A 122 -1.80 6.35 9.27
C LEU A 122 -3.13 7.12 9.35
N LEU A 123 -4.26 6.42 9.37
CA LEU A 123 -5.59 7.07 9.37
C LEU A 123 -6.13 7.34 10.77
N GLY A 124 -5.49 6.82 11.82
CA GLY A 124 -5.95 6.90 13.20
C GLY A 124 -7.25 6.12 13.44
N ALA A 125 -7.50 5.07 12.65
CA ALA A 125 -8.69 4.23 12.83
C ALA A 125 -8.48 3.31 14.04
N LYS A 126 -9.48 3.23 14.93
CA LYS A 126 -9.44 2.29 16.05
C LYS A 126 -9.60 0.86 15.51
N PRO A 127 -8.85 -0.13 16.03
CA PRO A 127 -8.94 -1.51 15.59
C PRO A 127 -10.32 -2.18 15.85
N GLU A 128 -11.21 -1.56 16.61
CA GLU A 128 -12.50 -2.13 17.02
C GLU A 128 -13.59 -2.11 15.92
N GLU A 129 -13.42 -1.33 14.85
CA GLU A 129 -14.37 -1.30 13.72
C GLU A 129 -14.01 -2.27 12.57
N ALA A 130 -12.91 -3.03 12.71
CA ALA A 130 -12.57 -4.09 11.76
C ALA A 130 -13.47 -5.31 12.02
N LEU A 131 -14.71 -5.24 11.50
CA LEU A 131 -15.62 -6.39 11.47
C LEU A 131 -14.88 -7.62 10.89
N PRO A 132 -15.00 -8.80 11.53
CA PRO A 132 -14.36 -10.00 11.04
C PRO A 132 -14.94 -10.35 9.66
N TYR A 133 -14.07 -10.30 8.64
CA TYR A 133 -14.35 -10.79 7.29
C TYR A 133 -14.52 -12.33 7.25
N GLU A 134 -14.22 -13.04 8.35
CA GLU A 134 -14.26 -14.49 8.44
C GLU A 134 -15.54 -15.03 9.11
N SER A 135 -16.72 -14.64 8.63
CA SER A 135 -17.99 -15.27 9.07
C SER A 135 -18.84 -15.88 7.94
N ASN A 136 -18.38 -15.89 6.69
CA ASN A 136 -19.12 -16.50 5.56
C ASN A 136 -18.42 -17.71 4.91
N LEU A 137 -17.57 -18.44 5.65
CA LEU A 137 -16.89 -19.66 5.19
C LEU A 137 -17.10 -20.86 6.13
N ARG A 138 -18.29 -20.96 6.72
CA ARG A 138 -18.80 -22.19 7.32
C ARG A 138 -20.24 -22.40 6.83
N ALA A 139 -20.37 -23.14 5.73
CA ALA A 139 -21.54 -23.93 5.41
C ALA A 139 -21.26 -25.36 5.88
#